data_AF-A0A2P5LWN9-F1
#
_entry.id   AF-A0A2P5LWN9-F1
#
_cell.length_a   1.000
_cell.length_b   1.000
_cell.length_c   1.000
_cell.angle_alpha   90.00
_cell.angle_beta   90.00
_cell.angle_gamma   90.00
#
_symmetry.space_group_name_H-M   'P 1'
#
loop_
_entity.id
_entity.type
_entity.pdbx_description
1 polymer ?
#
loop_
_entity_poly.entity_id
_entity_poly.type
_entity_poly.pdbx_seq_one_letter_code
_entity_poly.pdbx_strand_id
1 'polypeptide(L)'
;MSVFAILTALALALSGTYALAGIGVHVQAAIEHTQEAIDDGAKGDSKEIVTHMMSALGHAREALHEKAIERDRAANKLLHRAIRHLRLAEMRARFGDSARAVKHATSALAELKQIK
;
A
#
# COMPACT_ATOMS: atom_id res chain seq x y z
N MET A 1 18.16 -40.96 -3.66
CA MET A 1 18.72 -39.92 -2.78
C MET A 1 19.37 -38.87 -3.64
N SER A 2 18.93 -37.61 -3.53
CA SER A 2 19.74 -36.37 -3.63
C SER A 2 18.81 -35.15 -3.59
N VAL A 3 18.57 -34.73 -2.35
CA VAL A 3 18.37 -33.38 -1.81
C VAL A 3 18.14 -32.25 -2.82
N PHE A 4 16.88 -31.80 -2.96
CA PHE A 4 16.50 -30.38 -3.13
C PHE A 4 15.03 -30.24 -2.71
N ALA A 5 14.81 -30.39 -1.40
CA ALA A 5 13.54 -30.11 -0.77
C ALA A 5 13.79 -29.10 0.34
N ILE A 6 12.93 -28.07 0.37
CA ILE A 6 12.67 -27.17 1.50
C ILE A 6 13.73 -26.09 1.68
N LEU A 7 13.40 -24.85 1.31
CA LEU A 7 13.73 -23.62 2.05
C LEU A 7 13.15 -22.37 1.34
N THR A 8 11.85 -22.14 1.53
CA THR A 8 11.24 -20.79 1.65
C THR A 8 9.82 -20.92 2.23
N ALA A 9 9.72 -21.63 3.36
CA ALA A 9 8.59 -21.53 4.27
C ALA A 9 8.99 -20.59 5.41
N LEU A 10 8.96 -19.28 5.17
CA LEU A 10 8.87 -18.25 6.23
C LEU A 10 8.57 -16.86 5.64
N ALA A 11 7.41 -16.67 5.01
CA ALA A 11 6.83 -15.34 4.87
C ALA A 11 5.69 -15.24 5.89
N LEU A 12 6.09 -14.88 7.11
CA LEU A 12 5.31 -14.30 8.20
C LEU A 12 3.81 -14.65 8.25
N ALA A 13 3.51 -15.59 9.14
CA ALA A 13 2.29 -15.64 9.91
C ALA A 13 2.15 -14.39 10.81
N LEU A 14 1.99 -13.21 10.21
CA LEU A 14 1.79 -11.95 10.92
C LEU A 14 0.82 -10.98 10.24
N SER A 15 -0.23 -11.46 9.56
CA SER A 15 -1.43 -10.62 9.39
C SER A 15 -2.34 -10.83 10.59
N GLY A 16 -1.83 -10.34 11.73
CA GLY A 16 -2.55 -10.31 12.98
C GLY A 16 -3.95 -9.74 12.78
N THR A 17 -4.88 -10.35 13.48
CA THR A 17 -6.19 -9.82 13.82
C THR A 17 -6.08 -8.36 14.27
N TYR A 18 -6.25 -7.42 13.35
CA TYR A 18 -6.50 -6.02 13.67
C TYR A 18 -7.84 -5.64 13.10
N ALA A 19 -8.89 -6.09 13.77
CA ALA A 19 -10.10 -5.28 13.87
C ALA A 19 -9.75 -4.04 14.71
N LEU A 20 -8.96 -3.13 14.13
CA LEU A 20 -8.78 -1.78 14.64
C LEU A 20 -10.13 -1.10 14.46
N ALA A 21 -10.88 -0.99 15.55
CA ALA A 21 -12.13 -0.25 15.58
C ALA A 21 -11.82 1.23 15.27
N GLY A 22 -11.86 1.59 13.99
CA GLY A 22 -11.56 2.93 13.48
C GLY A 22 -11.23 2.90 12.00
N ILE A 23 -10.08 2.32 11.64
CA ILE A 23 -9.59 2.30 10.26
C ILE A 23 -10.12 1.06 9.55
N GLY A 24 -10.82 1.26 8.42
CA GLY A 24 -11.34 0.17 7.61
C GLY A 24 -10.24 -0.77 7.10
N VAL A 25 -10.55 -2.07 6.98
CA VAL A 25 -9.57 -3.13 6.68
C VAL A 25 -8.79 -2.85 5.41
N HIS A 26 -9.43 -2.25 4.40
CA HIS A 26 -8.77 -1.91 3.16
C HIS A 26 -7.92 -0.65 3.25
N VAL A 27 -8.25 0.32 4.10
CA VAL A 27 -7.35 1.46 4.36
C VAL A 27 -6.07 0.97 5.04
N GLN A 28 -6.20 0.07 6.02
CA GLN A 28 -5.05 -0.51 6.71
C GLN A 28 -4.15 -1.30 5.76
N ALA A 29 -4.72 -2.18 4.93
CA ALA A 29 -3.95 -2.91 3.92
C ALA A 29 -3.29 -1.99 2.87
N ALA A 30 -3.96 -0.90 2.49
CA ALA A 30 -3.36 0.11 1.61
C ALA A 30 -2.17 0.82 2.27
N ILE A 31 -2.24 1.11 3.58
CA ILE A 31 -1.13 1.68 4.37
C ILE A 31 0.05 0.73 4.37
N GLU A 32 -0.18 -0.55 4.66
CA GLU A 32 0.86 -1.58 4.75
C GLU A 32 1.62 -1.73 3.45
N HIS A 33 0.93 -1.98 2.33
CA HIS A 33 1.60 -2.07 1.04
C HIS A 33 2.24 -0.75 0.59
N THR A 34 1.69 0.40 0.99
CA THR A 34 2.36 1.69 0.70
C THR A 34 3.67 1.82 1.47
N GLN A 35 3.73 1.32 2.70
CA GLN A 35 4.96 1.31 3.50
C GLN A 35 5.99 0.34 2.91
N GLU A 36 5.58 -0.88 2.54
CA GLU A 36 6.47 -1.86 1.89
C GLU A 36 7.09 -1.31 0.60
N ALA A 37 6.29 -0.64 -0.24
CA ALA A 37 6.79 0.00 -1.45
C ALA A 37 7.83 1.11 -1.17
N ILE A 38 7.68 1.85 -0.08
CA ILE A 38 8.66 2.88 0.34
C ILE A 38 9.96 2.21 0.78
N ASP A 39 9.85 1.13 1.56
CA ASP A 39 10.99 0.40 2.11
C ASP A 39 11.78 -0.31 1.00
N ASP A 40 11.11 -0.84 -0.04
CA ASP A 40 11.77 -1.41 -1.22
C ASP A 40 12.34 -0.35 -2.15
N GLY A 41 11.69 0.81 -2.25
CA GLY A 41 12.23 1.95 -2.98
C GLY A 41 13.56 2.47 -2.41
N ALA A 42 13.80 2.32 -1.11
CA ALA A 42 15.10 2.59 -0.49
C ALA A 42 16.21 1.65 -1.00
N LYS A 43 15.86 0.47 -1.52
CA LYS A 43 16.77 -0.52 -2.09
C LYS A 43 16.99 -0.33 -3.60
N GLY A 44 16.25 0.58 -4.24
CA GLY A 44 16.30 0.84 -5.69
C GLY A 44 15.56 -0.19 -6.55
N ASP A 45 14.78 -1.10 -5.96
CA ASP A 45 14.06 -2.12 -6.71
C ASP A 45 12.71 -1.59 -7.22
N SER A 46 12.72 -1.06 -8.45
CA SER A 46 11.50 -0.52 -9.07
C SER A 46 10.40 -1.56 -9.29
N LYS A 47 10.75 -2.85 -9.40
CA LYS A 47 9.76 -3.90 -9.68
C LYS A 47 8.90 -4.17 -8.45
N GLU A 48 9.52 -4.30 -7.28
CA GLU A 48 8.79 -4.51 -6.03
C GLU A 48 7.95 -3.29 -5.64
N ILE A 49 8.45 -2.07 -5.90
CA ILE A 49 7.64 -0.85 -5.75
C ILE A 49 6.34 -0.96 -6.57
N VAL A 50 6.40 -1.44 -7.83
CA VAL A 50 5.20 -1.61 -8.66
C VAL A 50 4.24 -2.62 -8.05
N THR A 51 4.73 -3.78 -7.60
CA THR A 51 3.91 -4.83 -6.98
C THR A 51 3.13 -4.28 -5.80
N HIS A 52 3.84 -3.68 -4.84
CA HIS A 52 3.23 -3.12 -3.63
C HIS A 52 2.31 -1.94 -3.94
N MET A 53 2.65 -1.06 -4.90
CA MET A 53 1.77 0.04 -5.33
C MET A 53 0.47 -0.46 -5.96
N MET A 54 0.51 -1.54 -6.75
CA MET A 54 -0.70 -2.12 -7.33
C MET A 54 -1.62 -2.71 -6.25
N SER A 55 -1.06 -3.41 -5.25
CA SER A 55 -1.83 -3.92 -4.11
C SER A 55 -2.43 -2.79 -3.27
N ALA A 56 -1.64 -1.75 -2.96
CA ALA A 56 -2.12 -0.57 -2.26
C ALA A 56 -3.26 0.14 -3.01
N LEU A 57 -3.16 0.26 -4.35
CA LEU A 57 -4.22 0.82 -5.18
C LEU A 57 -5.49 -0.03 -5.18
N GLY A 58 -5.35 -1.35 -5.19
CA GLY A 58 -6.47 -2.28 -5.09
C GLY A 58 -7.25 -2.04 -3.80
N HIS A 59 -6.57 -2.12 -2.66
CA HIS A 59 -7.20 -1.89 -1.37
C HIS A 59 -7.73 -0.45 -1.20
N ALA A 60 -6.99 0.57 -1.62
CA ALA A 60 -7.50 1.95 -1.54
C ALA A 60 -8.78 2.16 -2.37
N ARG A 61 -8.98 1.41 -3.45
CA ARG A 61 -10.24 1.44 -4.22
C ARG A 61 -11.36 0.70 -3.50
N GLU A 62 -11.09 -0.47 -2.94
CA GLU A 62 -12.09 -1.20 -2.12
C GLU A 62 -12.53 -0.38 -0.91
N ALA A 63 -11.60 0.35 -0.29
CA ALA A 63 -11.91 1.27 0.82
C ALA A 63 -12.90 2.37 0.43
N LEU A 64 -13.03 2.74 -0.85
CA LEU A 64 -14.07 3.71 -1.28
C LEU A 64 -15.48 3.17 -1.10
N HIS A 65 -15.65 1.85 -1.00
CA HIS A 65 -16.93 1.16 -0.86
C HIS A 65 -17.23 0.75 0.59
N GLU A 66 -16.30 1.02 1.53
CA GLU A 66 -16.55 0.81 2.94
C GLU A 66 -17.49 1.91 3.46
N LYS A 67 -18.62 1.51 4.08
CA LYS A 67 -19.66 2.45 4.56
C LYS A 67 -19.11 3.54 5.49
N ALA A 68 -18.07 3.25 6.28
CA ALA A 68 -17.42 4.22 7.13
C ALA A 68 -16.77 5.35 6.32
N ILE A 69 -16.11 5.01 5.21
CA ILE A 69 -15.48 5.96 4.29
C ILE A 69 -16.51 6.68 3.43
N GLU A 70 -17.53 5.98 2.92
CA GLU A 70 -18.59 6.59 2.09
C GLU A 70 -19.35 7.69 2.84
N ARG A 71 -19.58 7.49 4.14
CA ARG A 71 -20.34 8.43 4.99
C ARG A 71 -19.49 9.59 5.52
N ASP A 72 -18.18 9.44 5.57
CA ASP A 72 -17.26 10.49 5.99
C ASP A 72 -16.63 11.19 4.77
N ARG A 73 -17.13 12.39 4.46
CA ARG A 73 -16.64 13.21 3.36
C ARG A 73 -15.16 13.58 3.49
N ALA A 74 -14.65 13.77 4.71
CA ALA A 74 -13.25 14.10 4.94
C ALA A 74 -12.36 12.89 4.66
N ALA A 75 -12.72 11.71 5.18
CA ALA A 75 -12.05 10.44 4.90
C ALA A 75 -12.07 10.10 3.41
N ASN A 76 -13.22 10.24 2.74
CA ASN A 76 -13.34 10.01 1.30
C ASN A 76 -12.43 10.95 0.48
N LYS A 77 -12.37 12.23 0.86
CA LYS A 77 -11.47 13.20 0.22
C LYS A 77 -9.99 12.86 0.44
N LEU A 78 -9.62 12.36 1.62
CA LEU A 78 -8.27 11.87 1.92
C LEU A 78 -7.93 10.67 1.04
N LEU A 79 -8.83 9.69 0.98
CA LEU A 79 -8.64 8.47 0.19
C LEU A 79 -8.48 8.75 -1.31
N HIS A 80 -9.28 9.66 -1.88
CA HIS A 80 -9.09 10.09 -3.27
C HIS A 80 -7.73 10.76 -3.52
N ARG A 81 -7.22 11.54 -2.56
CA ARG A 81 -5.87 12.13 -2.67
C ARG A 81 -4.79 11.05 -2.59
N ALA A 82 -4.92 10.09 -1.67
CA ALA A 82 -4.03 8.94 -1.58
C ALA A 82 -3.99 8.16 -2.91
N ILE A 83 -5.15 7.79 -3.48
CA ILE A 83 -5.24 7.06 -4.77
C ILE A 83 -4.53 7.82 -5.90
N ARG A 84 -4.67 9.15 -5.97
CA ARG A 84 -3.94 9.95 -6.97
C ARG A 84 -2.43 9.82 -6.80
N HIS A 85 -1.93 9.91 -5.57
CA HIS A 85 -0.52 9.76 -5.29
C HIS A 85 -0.01 8.35 -5.58
N LEU A 86 -0.76 7.30 -5.22
CA LEU A 86 -0.42 5.92 -5.54
C LEU A 86 -0.31 5.67 -7.05
N ARG A 87 -1.22 6.22 -7.87
CA ARG A 87 -1.13 6.13 -9.34
C ARG A 87 0.13 6.79 -9.89
N LEU A 88 0.50 7.96 -9.36
CA LEU A 88 1.72 8.65 -9.76
C LEU A 88 2.96 7.85 -9.34
N ALA A 89 2.94 7.25 -8.14
CA ALA A 89 4.02 6.39 -7.66
C ALA A 89 4.19 5.16 -8.55
N GLU A 90 3.11 4.43 -8.85
CA GLU A 90 3.10 3.29 -9.76
C GLU A 90 3.66 3.65 -11.13
N MET A 91 3.17 4.75 -11.73
CA MET A 91 3.66 5.23 -13.03
C MET A 91 5.16 5.49 -12.98
N ARG A 92 5.66 6.21 -11.98
CA ARG A 92 7.10 6.51 -11.86
C ARG A 92 7.94 5.24 -11.71
N ALA A 93 7.49 4.29 -10.88
CA ALA A 93 8.18 3.02 -10.68
C ALA A 93 8.23 2.19 -11.97
N ARG A 94 7.14 2.14 -12.75
CA ARG A 94 7.11 1.47 -14.07
C ARG A 94 8.14 2.03 -15.07
N PHE A 95 8.52 3.30 -14.93
CA PHE A 95 9.55 3.94 -15.75
C PHE A 95 10.95 3.92 -15.11
N GLY A 96 11.16 3.18 -14.03
CA GLY A 96 12.44 3.08 -13.33
C GLY A 96 12.81 4.31 -12.48
N ASP A 97 11.89 5.25 -12.29
CA ASP A 97 12.09 6.46 -11.47
C ASP A 97 11.70 6.17 -10.01
N SER A 98 12.48 5.29 -9.34
CA SER A 98 12.20 4.85 -7.97
C SER A 98 12.17 6.01 -6.98
N ALA A 99 13.03 7.01 -7.14
CA ALA A 99 13.09 8.16 -6.25
C ALA A 99 11.79 8.98 -6.27
N ARG A 100 11.24 9.27 -7.46
CA ARG A 100 9.94 9.95 -7.54
C ARG A 100 8.78 9.03 -7.20
N ALA A 101 8.90 7.72 -7.42
CA ALA A 101 7.91 6.75 -6.95
C ALA A 101 7.77 6.79 -5.43
N VAL A 102 8.89 6.70 -4.70
CA VAL A 102 8.93 6.82 -3.23
C VAL A 102 8.34 8.14 -2.78
N LYS A 103 8.71 9.27 -3.39
CA LYS A 103 8.15 10.58 -3.04
C LYS A 103 6.61 10.60 -3.11
N HIS A 104 6.04 10.03 -4.16
CA HIS A 104 4.59 9.94 -4.30
C HIS A 104 3.97 8.92 -3.33
N ALA A 105 4.62 7.77 -3.10
CA ALA A 105 4.17 6.78 -2.12
C ALA A 105 4.15 7.37 -0.69
N THR A 106 5.17 8.12 -0.29
CA THR A 106 5.19 8.83 1.01
C THR A 106 4.04 9.84 1.13
N SER A 107 3.73 10.55 0.04
CA SER A 107 2.58 11.47 0.02
C SER A 107 1.25 10.71 0.17
N ALA A 108 1.11 9.56 -0.49
CA ALA A 108 -0.07 8.70 -0.32
C ALA A 108 -0.21 8.19 1.11
N LEU A 109 0.89 7.70 1.69
CA LEU A 109 0.92 7.20 3.07
C LEU A 109 0.50 8.27 4.08
N ALA A 110 0.95 9.51 3.89
CA ALA A 110 0.57 10.64 4.74
C ALA A 110 -0.94 10.95 4.68
N GLU A 111 -1.57 10.80 3.51
CA GLU A 111 -3.03 10.99 3.35
C GLU A 111 -3.79 9.80 3.97
N LEU A 112 -3.32 8.56 3.77
CA LEU A 112 -3.95 7.36 4.32
C LEU A 112 -3.93 7.35 5.86
N LYS A 113 -2.81 7.71 6.48
CA LYS A 113 -2.65 7.77 7.95
C LYS A 113 -3.51 8.85 8.63
N GLN A 114 -4.12 9.75 7.87
CA GLN A 114 -5.07 10.74 8.40
C GLN A 114 -6.51 10.20 8.46
N ILE A 115 -6.80 9.08 7.82
CA ILE A 115 -8.10 8.41 7.89
C ILE A 115 -8.17 7.66 9.24
N LYS A 116 -9.26 7.82 9.98
CA LYS A 116 -9.44 7.32 11.34
C LYS A 116 -10.68 6.46 11.48
#